data_AF-A0A7X0NV56-F1
#
_entry.id   AF-A0A7X0NV56-F1
#
_cell.length_a   1.000
_cell.length_b   1.000
_cell.length_c   1.000
_cell.angle_alpha   90.00
_cell.angle_beta   90.00
_cell.angle_gamma   90.00
#
_symmetry.space_group_name_H-M   'P 1'
#
loop_
_entity.id
_entity.type
_entity.pdbx_description
1 polymer ?
#
loop_
_entity_poly.entity_id
_entity_poly.type
_entity_poly.pdbx_seq_one_letter_code
_entity_poly.pdbx_strand_id
1 'polypeptide(L)'
;MAEMLHVAARVSRIRSYVSELLARADRALCADRDERARQYGWTVTRTGFGSRRYRDPRFDALRAARLTGSPAARESSAVGGDRHVAA
;
A
#
# COMPACT_ATOMS: atom_id res chain seq x y z
N MET A 1 -4.40 -9.84 -46.06
CA MET A 1 -3.45 -10.17 -44.96
C MET A 1 -2.55 -8.98 -44.59
N ALA A 2 -1.84 -8.35 -45.54
CA ALA A 2 -0.94 -7.22 -45.26
C ALA A 2 -1.64 -5.95 -44.70
N GLU A 3 -2.81 -5.59 -45.20
CA GLU A 3 -3.55 -4.41 -44.71
C GLU A 3 -4.05 -4.56 -43.26
N MET A 4 -4.56 -5.74 -42.88
CA MET A 4 -4.99 -6.01 -41.49
C MET A 4 -3.84 -5.88 -40.49
N LEU A 5 -2.64 -6.35 -40.85
CA LEU A 5 -1.44 -6.23 -40.01
C LEU A 5 -1.04 -4.76 -39.85
N HIS A 6 -1.19 -3.95 -40.90
CA HIS A 6 -0.90 -2.52 -40.84
C HIS A 6 -1.87 -1.75 -39.94
N VAL A 7 -3.17 -2.07 -40.02
CA VAL A 7 -4.21 -1.49 -39.16
C VAL A 7 -3.96 -1.87 -37.70
N ALA A 8 -3.66 -3.14 -37.40
CA ALA A 8 -3.34 -3.59 -36.05
C ALA A 8 -2.12 -2.88 -35.46
N ALA A 9 -1.05 -2.71 -36.25
CA ALA A 9 0.15 -1.99 -35.82
C ALA A 9 -0.14 -0.51 -35.52
N ARG A 10 -0.98 0.14 -36.33
CA ARG A 10 -1.36 1.55 -36.14
C ARG A 10 -2.23 1.74 -34.89
N VAL A 11 -3.19 0.84 -34.65
CA VAL A 11 -4.00 0.82 -33.43
C VAL A 11 -3.13 0.61 -32.19
N SER A 12 -2.16 -0.30 -32.26
CA SER A 12 -1.22 -0.54 -31.15
C SER A 12 -0.42 0.73 -30.80
N ARG A 13 0.13 1.43 -31.79
CA ARG A 13 0.86 2.70 -31.57
C ARG A 13 -0.01 3.77 -30.93
N ILE A 14 -1.24 3.94 -31.41
CA ILE A 14 -2.18 4.91 -30.84
C ILE A 14 -2.49 4.56 -29.38
N ARG A 15 -2.76 3.28 -29.09
CA ARG A 15 -3.04 2.82 -27.73
C ARG A 15 -1.87 3.08 -26.78
N SER A 16 -0.64 2.81 -27.22
CA SER A 16 0.57 3.09 -26.43
C SER A 16 0.72 4.58 -26.16
N TYR A 17 0.54 5.42 -27.18
CA TYR A 17 0.62 6.88 -27.04
C TYR A 17 -0.41 7.42 -26.05
N VAL A 18 -1.67 6.98 -26.15
CA VAL A 18 -2.73 7.36 -25.19
C VAL A 18 -2.41 6.87 -23.78
N SER A 19 -1.89 5.65 -23.64
CA SER A 19 -1.53 5.08 -22.33
C SER A 19 -0.39 5.87 -21.67
N GLU A 20 0.60 6.30 -22.43
CA GLU A 20 1.69 7.16 -21.95
C GLU A 20 1.19 8.54 -21.53
N LEU A 21 0.28 9.12 -22.32
CA LEU A 21 -0.34 10.41 -22.00
C LEU A 21 -1.11 10.34 -20.68
N LEU A 22 -1.94 9.30 -20.50
CA LEU A 22 -2.66 9.05 -19.25
C LEU A 22 -1.69 8.82 -18.09
N ALA A 23 -0.62 8.05 -18.27
CA ALA A 23 0.38 7.85 -17.22
C ALA A 23 1.12 9.15 -16.83
N ARG A 24 1.27 10.10 -17.76
CA ARG A 24 1.85 11.41 -17.47
C ARG A 24 0.85 12.31 -16.73
N ALA A 25 -0.40 12.34 -17.18
CA ALA A 25 -1.47 13.09 -16.52
C ALA A 25 -1.71 12.59 -15.09
N ASP A 26 -1.74 11.26 -14.88
CA ASP A 26 -1.86 10.63 -13.57
C ASP A 26 -0.76 11.10 -12.60
N ARG A 27 0.50 11.07 -13.07
CA ARG A 27 1.65 11.51 -12.26
C ARG A 27 1.57 12.99 -11.93
N ALA A 28 1.17 13.84 -12.87
CA ALA A 28 1.02 15.26 -12.63
C ALA A 28 -0.09 15.56 -11.60
N LEU A 29 -1.24 14.90 -11.71
CA LEU A 29 -2.37 15.09 -10.81
C LEU A 29 -2.04 14.72 -9.35
N CYS A 30 -1.19 13.71 -9.16
CA CYS A 30 -0.83 13.21 -7.83
C CYS A 30 0.52 13.72 -7.32
N ALA A 31 1.27 14.52 -8.10
CA ALA A 31 2.64 14.92 -7.79
C ALA A 31 2.78 15.54 -6.39
N ASP A 32 1.94 16.52 -6.06
CA ASP A 32 2.02 17.22 -4.77
C ASP A 32 1.68 16.32 -3.58
N ARG A 33 0.71 15.42 -3.75
CA ARG A 33 0.32 14.48 -2.69
C ARG A 33 1.37 13.41 -2.48
N ASP A 34 1.92 12.87 -3.55
CA ASP A 34 3.04 11.94 -3.50
C ASP A 34 4.23 12.57 -2.80
N GLU A 35 4.54 13.82 -3.13
CA GLU A 35 5.71 14.50 -2.57
C GLU A 35 5.56 14.73 -1.08
N ARG A 36 4.39 15.19 -0.63
CA ARG A 36 4.09 15.26 0.80
C ARG A 36 4.18 13.90 1.47
N ALA A 37 3.63 12.86 0.86
CA ALA A 37 3.72 11.51 1.39
C ALA A 37 5.17 11.04 1.54
N ARG A 38 6.05 11.32 0.57
CA ARG A 38 7.49 11.04 0.66
C ARG A 38 8.17 11.81 1.78
N GLN A 39 7.83 13.09 1.95
CA GLN A 39 8.36 13.92 3.05
C GLN A 39 8.01 13.35 4.43
N TYR A 40 6.83 12.76 4.57
CA TYR A 40 6.40 12.09 5.81
C TYR A 40 6.90 10.63 5.92
N GLY A 41 7.65 10.12 4.93
CA GLY A 41 8.09 8.72 4.90
C GLY A 41 6.95 7.72 4.69
N TRP A 42 5.82 8.16 4.13
CA TRP A 42 4.67 7.31 3.85
C TRP A 42 4.90 6.45 2.61
N THR A 43 4.34 5.23 2.63
CA THR A 43 4.35 4.36 1.46
C THR A 43 3.19 4.75 0.53
N VAL A 44 3.50 4.96 -0.75
CA VAL A 44 2.51 5.28 -1.79
C VAL A 44 2.36 4.11 -2.74
N THR A 45 1.16 3.56 -2.86
CA THR A 45 0.83 2.48 -3.81
C THR A 45 -0.17 2.99 -4.84
N ARG A 46 0.19 2.89 -6.12
CA ARG A 46 -0.73 3.22 -7.22
C ARG A 46 -1.75 2.10 -7.38
N THR A 47 -3.04 2.42 -7.28
CA THR A 47 -4.14 1.46 -7.41
C THR A 47 -4.91 1.60 -8.73
N GLY A 48 -4.73 2.72 -9.43
CA GLY A 48 -5.35 3.02 -10.72
C GLY A 48 -5.12 4.49 -11.11
N PHE A 49 -5.71 4.93 -12.22
CA PHE A 49 -5.63 6.33 -12.65
C PHE A 49 -6.30 7.25 -11.63
N GLY A 50 -5.58 8.25 -11.13
CA GLY A 50 -6.00 9.18 -10.09
C GLY A 50 -6.22 8.53 -8.72
N SER A 51 -5.99 7.22 -8.56
CA SER A 51 -6.21 6.50 -7.32
C SER A 51 -4.89 5.98 -6.74
N ARG A 52 -4.62 6.41 -5.50
CA ARG A 52 -3.42 6.05 -4.75
C ARG A 52 -3.79 5.73 -3.32
N ARG A 53 -3.16 4.70 -2.79
CA ARG A 53 -3.23 4.33 -1.38
C ARG A 53 -1.99 4.87 -0.69
N TYR A 54 -2.21 5.72 0.32
CA TYR A 54 -1.17 6.25 1.19
C TYR A 54 -1.17 5.46 2.49
N ARG A 55 -0.01 5.00 2.94
CA ARG A 55 0.14 4.23 4.17
C ARG A 55 1.18 4.89 5.07
N ASP A 56 0.75 5.28 6.26
CA ASP A 56 1.60 5.88 7.30
C ASP A 56 2.19 4.77 8.19
N PRO A 57 3.54 4.62 8.25
CA PRO A 57 4.20 3.66 9.13
C PRO A 57 3.86 3.82 10.61
N ARG A 58 3.52 5.04 11.07
CA ARG A 58 3.14 5.31 12.46
C ARG A 58 1.82 4.63 12.81
N PHE A 59 0.87 4.62 11.86
CA PHE A 59 -0.40 3.93 12.05
C PHE A 59 -0.21 2.41 12.06
N ASP A 60 0.71 1.88 11.26
CA ASP A 60 1.06 0.46 11.28
C ASP A 60 1.65 0.04 12.62
N ALA A 61 2.57 0.83 13.19
CA ALA A 61 3.13 0.59 14.51
C ALA A 61 2.07 0.61 15.62
N LEU A 62 1.14 1.57 15.57
CA LEU A 62 0.01 1.63 16.51
C LEU A 62 -0.93 0.43 16.38
N ARG A 63 -1.24 0.02 15.14
CA ARG A 63 -2.05 -1.17 14.89
C ARG A 63 -1.36 -2.42 15.42
N ALA A 64 -0.05 -2.58 15.19
CA ALA A 64 0.72 -3.70 15.72
C ALA A 64 0.70 -3.73 17.25
N ALA A 65 0.95 -2.58 17.90
CA ALA A 65 0.90 -2.46 19.35
C ALA A 65 -0.47 -2.79 19.96
N ARG A 66 -1.58 -2.44 19.28
CA ARG A 66 -2.93 -2.85 19.71
C ARG A 66 -3.16 -4.35 19.61
N LEU A 67 -2.59 -5.00 18.60
CA LEU A 67 -2.74 -6.44 18.40
C LEU A 67 -1.89 -7.24 19.41
N THR A 68 -0.67 -6.80 19.72
CA THR A 68 0.18 -7.42 20.76
C THR A 68 -0.24 -7.04 22.18
N GLY A 69 -0.82 -5.85 22.37
CA GLY A 69 -1.40 -5.42 23.65
C GLY A 69 -2.79 -5.97 23.94
N SER A 70 -3.35 -6.80 23.05
CA SER A 70 -4.63 -7.47 23.28
C SER A 70 -4.51 -8.42 24.48
N PRO A 71 -5.46 -8.40 25.44
CA PRO A 71 -5.39 -9.20 26.67
C PRO A 71 -5.30 -10.71 26.43
N ALA A 72 -5.63 -11.20 25.22
CA ALA A 72 -5.47 -12.60 24.85
C ALA A 72 -4.02 -13.13 24.92
N ALA A 73 -3.01 -12.26 24.88
CA ALA A 73 -1.59 -12.65 25.01
C ALA A 73 -1.06 -12.61 26.46
N ARG A 74 -1.81 -12.00 27.40
CA ARG A 74 -1.37 -11.85 28.80
C ARG A 74 -1.71 -13.05 29.69
N GLU A 75 -2.63 -13.92 29.27
CA GLU A 75 -3.07 -15.06 30.08
C GLU A 75 -2.08 -16.24 30.09
N SER A 76 -1.13 -16.32 29.15
CA SER A 76 -0.20 -17.46 29.08
C SER A 76 1.04 -17.34 29.98
N SER A 77 1.24 -16.22 30.68
CA SER A 77 2.45 -16.00 31.50
C SER A 77 2.18 -15.96 33.02
N ALA A 78 0.95 -16.20 33.47
CA ALA A 78 0.55 -16.15 34.88
C ALA A 78 0.21 -17.54 35.48
N VAL A 79 0.72 -18.62 34.91
CA VAL A 79 0.70 -19.97 35.50
C VAL A 79 2.13 -20.40 35.78
N GLY A 80 2.52 -20.36 37.05
CA GLY A 80 3.82 -20.84 37.52
C GLY A 80 4.34 -19.99 38.66
N GLY A 81 4.01 -20.37 39.90
CA GLY A 81 4.55 -19.67 41.06
C GLY A 81 3.81 -19.94 42.37
N ASP A 82 3.84 -21.20 42.79
CA ASP A 82 4.28 -21.58 44.14
C ASP A 82 3.52 -20.98 45.35
N ARG A 83 2.68 -21.80 46.00
CA ARG A 83 2.43 -21.71 47.45
C ARG A 83 2.25 -23.09 48.06
N HIS A 84 3.38 -23.68 48.41
CA HIS A 84 3.50 -24.58 49.55
C HIS A 84 3.42 -23.74 50.83
N VAL A 85 2.42 -23.96 51.70
CA VAL A 85 2.55 -23.71 53.14
C VAL A 85 1.77 -24.79 53.88
N ALA A 86 2.52 -25.62 54.60
CA ALA A 86 2.02 -26.52 55.61
C ALA A 86 1.74 -25.76 56.92
N ALA A 87 0.67 -26.13 57.61
CA ALA A 87 0.60 -26.27 59.07
C ALA A 87 -0.70 -27.04 59.41
#